data_AF-A0AAU5ZHI7-F1
#
_entry.id   AF-A0AAU5ZHI7-F1
#
_cell.length_a   1.000
_cell.length_b   1.000
_cell.length_c   1.000
_cell.angle_alpha   90.00
_cell.angle_beta   90.00
_cell.angle_gamma   90.00
#
_symmetry.space_group_name_H-M   'P 1'
#
loop_
_entity.id
_entity.type
_entity.pdbx_description
1 polymer ?
#
loop_
_entity_poly.entity_id
_entity_poly.type
_entity_poly.pdbx_seq_one_letter_code
_entity_poly.pdbx_strand_id
1 'polypeptide(L)'
;MTRQPFPLAHLVPPDLRPYLLDFHWDVAVLHRLDLPTTRVPLADLAPHLDLPFWLYDGRPFQVTPHQVAADPLRYHEQYQRTMAADLDHPLDVVRRTDGRLTVLDGVHRLLRAELAGRVVVAVRILPWEELDAIAVGG
;
A
#
# COMPACT_ATOMS: atom_id res chain seq x y z
N MET A 1 -10.92 -4.54 -21.60
CA MET A 1 -10.03 -5.68 -21.30
C MET A 1 -10.60 -6.42 -20.09
N THR A 2 -10.45 -7.75 -20.02
CA THR A 2 -10.86 -8.51 -18.82
C THR A 2 -9.69 -8.54 -17.85
N ARG A 3 -9.87 -7.99 -16.63
CA ARG A 3 -8.83 -7.97 -15.60
C ARG A 3 -8.78 -9.32 -14.88
N GLN A 4 -7.59 -9.82 -14.56
CA GLN A 4 -7.46 -10.96 -13.65
C GLN A 4 -7.90 -10.58 -12.23
N PRO A 5 -8.66 -11.42 -11.50
CA PRO A 5 -8.99 -11.18 -10.11
C PRO A 5 -7.75 -11.05 -9.23
N PHE A 6 -7.84 -10.30 -8.13
CA PHE A 6 -6.76 -10.22 -7.15
C PHE A 6 -6.41 -11.64 -6.64
N PRO A 7 -5.14 -12.09 -6.67
CA PRO A 7 -4.80 -13.50 -6.46
C PRO A 7 -5.24 -14.07 -5.11
N LEU A 8 -5.31 -13.21 -4.08
CA LEU A 8 -5.70 -13.60 -2.72
C LEU A 8 -7.10 -13.10 -2.35
N ALA A 9 -7.96 -12.76 -3.32
CA ALA A 9 -9.29 -12.16 -3.07
C ALA A 9 -10.13 -12.97 -2.07
N HIS A 10 -10.05 -14.30 -2.11
CA HIS A 10 -10.78 -15.20 -1.21
C HIS A 10 -10.29 -15.16 0.26
N LEU A 11 -9.10 -14.62 0.52
CA LEU A 11 -8.52 -14.49 1.87
C LEU A 11 -8.60 -13.06 2.41
N VAL A 12 -9.01 -12.07 1.60
CA VAL A 12 -9.04 -10.67 2.01
C VAL A 12 -10.10 -10.46 3.11
N PRO A 13 -9.71 -9.99 4.31
CA PRO A 13 -10.65 -9.67 5.38
C PRO A 13 -11.63 -8.57 4.95
N PRO A 14 -12.90 -8.59 5.44
CA PRO A 14 -13.91 -7.60 5.06
C PRO A 14 -13.43 -6.15 5.17
N ASP A 15 -12.73 -5.81 6.25
CA ASP A 15 -12.28 -4.44 6.54
C ASP A 15 -11.17 -3.96 5.59
N LEU A 16 -10.44 -4.89 4.96
CA LEU A 16 -9.37 -4.61 4.02
C LEU A 16 -9.90 -4.41 2.58
N ARG A 17 -11.04 -5.02 2.23
CA ARG A 17 -11.60 -4.96 0.87
C ARG A 17 -11.78 -3.53 0.33
N PRO A 18 -12.24 -2.53 1.10
CA PRO A 18 -12.38 -1.16 0.61
C PRO A 18 -11.03 -0.49 0.27
N TYR A 19 -9.92 -1.06 0.71
CA TYR A 19 -8.56 -0.53 0.56
C TYR A 19 -7.69 -1.39 -0.37
N LEU A 20 -8.26 -2.38 -1.05
CA LEU A 20 -7.58 -3.15 -2.09
C LEU A 20 -8.31 -3.02 -3.42
N LEU A 21 -7.57 -3.21 -4.51
CA LEU A 21 -8.17 -3.42 -5.82
C LEU A 21 -8.69 -4.85 -5.89
N ASP A 22 -9.83 -5.04 -6.55
CA ASP A 22 -10.47 -6.35 -6.73
C ASP A 22 -9.82 -7.19 -7.86
N PHE A 23 -8.86 -6.60 -8.57
CA PHE A 23 -8.09 -7.22 -9.64
C PHE A 23 -6.59 -7.24 -9.33
N HIS A 24 -5.86 -8.08 -10.05
CA HIS A 24 -4.40 -8.18 -9.99
C HIS A 24 -3.75 -7.04 -10.76
N TRP A 25 -2.88 -6.27 -10.12
CA TRP A 25 -2.08 -5.23 -10.77
C TRP A 25 -0.60 -5.59 -10.79
N ASP A 26 0.08 -5.14 -11.84
CA ASP A 26 1.51 -5.30 -12.02
C ASP A 26 2.27 -4.10 -11.43
N VAL A 27 2.98 -4.36 -10.33
CA VAL A 27 3.77 -3.33 -9.63
C VAL A 27 4.94 -2.83 -10.49
N ALA A 28 5.54 -3.67 -11.33
CA ALA A 28 6.62 -3.24 -12.22
C ALA A 28 6.09 -2.35 -13.37
N VAL A 29 4.86 -2.55 -13.82
CA VAL A 29 4.20 -1.62 -14.75
C VAL A 29 3.87 -0.30 -14.04
N LEU A 30 3.28 -0.35 -12.83
CA LEU A 30 3.03 0.82 -12.01
C LEU A 30 4.31 1.66 -11.78
N HIS A 31 5.44 1.01 -11.50
CA HIS A 31 6.72 1.69 -11.30
C HIS A 31 7.25 2.39 -12.56
N ARG A 32 6.92 1.90 -13.76
CA ARG A 32 7.31 2.48 -15.04
C ARG A 32 6.42 3.62 -15.53
N LEU A 33 5.28 3.86 -14.90
CA LEU A 33 4.42 5.00 -15.26
C LEU A 33 5.12 6.31 -14.93
N ASP A 34 5.05 7.26 -15.87
CA ASP A 34 5.54 8.64 -15.68
C ASP A 34 4.50 9.46 -14.91
N LEU A 35 4.38 9.18 -13.62
CA LEU A 35 3.47 9.88 -12.71
C LEU A 35 4.23 10.98 -11.94
N PRO A 36 3.68 12.21 -11.86
CA PRO A 36 4.32 13.26 -11.10
C PRO A 36 4.32 12.92 -9.61
N THR A 37 5.42 13.26 -8.94
CA THR A 37 5.50 13.18 -7.48
C THR A 37 4.87 14.42 -6.86
N THR A 38 3.92 14.22 -5.96
CA THR A 38 3.29 15.27 -5.15
C THR A 38 3.41 14.96 -3.67
N ARG A 39 3.07 15.92 -2.81
CA ARG A 39 3.09 15.75 -1.35
C ARG A 39 1.66 15.74 -0.82
N VAL A 40 1.33 14.76 0.01
CA VAL A 40 0.05 14.68 0.72
C VAL A 40 0.28 14.60 2.22
N PRO A 41 -0.68 15.06 3.05
CA PRO A 41 -0.69 14.77 4.48
C PRO A 41 -0.58 13.26 4.73
N LEU A 42 0.28 12.85 5.66
CA LEU A 42 0.35 11.44 6.08
C LEU A 42 -0.99 10.96 6.63
N ALA A 43 -1.73 11.86 7.30
CA ALA A 43 -3.06 11.61 7.86
C ALA A 43 -4.06 11.07 6.81
N ASP A 44 -3.93 11.47 5.54
CA ASP A 44 -4.81 11.00 4.46
C ASP A 44 -4.58 9.51 4.13
N LEU A 45 -3.41 8.97 4.50
CA LEU A 45 -3.01 7.58 4.31
C LEU A 45 -2.97 6.78 5.61
N ALA A 46 -3.01 7.43 6.78
CA ALA A 46 -2.93 6.81 8.09
C ALA A 46 -3.91 5.64 8.32
N PRO A 47 -5.15 5.63 7.77
CA PRO A 47 -6.03 4.47 7.90
C PRO A 47 -5.43 3.14 7.40
N HIS A 48 -4.45 3.19 6.48
CA HIS A 48 -3.76 2.01 5.99
C HIS A 48 -2.84 1.37 7.04
N LEU A 49 -2.41 2.12 8.06
CA LEU A 49 -1.51 1.62 9.09
C LEU A 49 -2.22 0.72 10.12
N ASP A 50 -3.55 0.77 10.15
CA ASP A 50 -4.41 -0.08 10.97
C ASP A 50 -5.00 -1.28 10.22
N LEU A 51 -4.59 -1.50 8.96
CA LEU A 51 -5.10 -2.58 8.13
C LEU A 51 -4.10 -3.75 8.04
N PRO A 52 -4.60 -5.00 8.00
CA PRO A 52 -3.72 -6.17 8.03
C PRO A 52 -3.15 -6.44 6.63
N PHE A 53 -2.10 -5.72 6.24
CA PHE A 53 -1.46 -5.89 4.93
C PHE A 53 -0.47 -7.04 4.88
N TRP A 54 0.14 -7.39 6.00
CA TRP A 54 1.36 -8.19 5.98
C TRP A 54 1.13 -9.63 6.39
N LEU A 55 1.95 -10.49 5.78
CA LEU A 55 2.03 -11.91 6.10
C LEU A 55 2.70 -12.08 7.47
N TYR A 56 2.16 -13.01 8.25
CA TYR A 56 2.75 -13.47 9.50
C TYR A 56 2.48 -14.98 9.62
N ASP A 57 3.51 -15.74 9.98
CA ASP A 57 3.43 -17.20 10.17
C ASP A 57 2.81 -17.94 8.96
N GLY A 58 3.26 -17.58 7.75
CA GLY A 58 2.81 -18.19 6.50
C GLY A 58 1.40 -17.81 6.05
N ARG A 59 0.68 -16.97 6.80
CA ARG A 59 -0.70 -16.55 6.48
C ARG A 59 -0.73 -15.10 6.01
N PRO A 60 -1.42 -14.77 4.90
CA PRO A 60 -1.57 -13.40 4.44
C PRO A 60 -2.56 -12.63 5.33
N PHE A 61 -2.47 -11.31 5.30
CA PHE A 61 -3.39 -10.39 5.98
C PHE A 61 -3.55 -10.65 7.48
N GLN A 62 -2.44 -10.81 8.20
CA GLN A 62 -2.45 -11.13 9.63
C GLN A 62 -2.03 -9.99 10.53
N VAL A 63 -1.14 -9.12 10.07
CA VAL A 63 -0.53 -8.08 10.91
C VAL A 63 -0.62 -6.70 10.27
N THR A 64 -0.97 -5.71 11.09
CA THR A 64 -1.03 -4.29 10.69
C THR A 64 0.33 -3.61 10.87
N PRO A 65 0.61 -2.55 10.10
CA PRO A 65 1.78 -1.71 10.34
C PRO A 65 1.93 -1.22 11.79
N HIS A 66 0.86 -0.74 12.43
CA HIS A 66 0.92 -0.32 13.82
C HIS A 66 1.22 -1.46 14.80
N GLN A 67 0.73 -2.68 14.55
CA GLN A 67 1.10 -3.85 15.37
C GLN A 67 2.59 -4.15 15.27
N VAL A 68 3.18 -4.03 14.07
CA VAL A 68 4.62 -4.21 13.87
C VAL A 68 5.43 -3.13 14.58
N ALA A 69 4.97 -1.89 14.58
CA ALA A 69 5.61 -0.82 15.33
C ALA A 69 5.51 -1.03 16.86
N ALA A 70 4.38 -1.55 17.34
CA ALA A 70 4.13 -1.77 18.76
C ALA A 70 4.93 -2.97 19.33
N ASP A 71 5.19 -4.00 18.53
CA ASP A 71 5.99 -5.18 18.95
C ASP A 71 7.07 -5.55 17.90
N PRO A 72 8.16 -4.76 17.81
CA PRO A 72 9.23 -4.98 16.83
C PRO A 72 9.97 -6.31 16.98
N LEU A 73 9.98 -6.89 18.19
CA LEU A 73 10.65 -8.16 18.46
C LEU A 73 9.83 -9.32 17.90
N ARG A 74 8.51 -9.33 18.13
CA ARG A 74 7.62 -10.36 17.58
C ARG A 74 7.51 -10.29 16.07
N TYR A 75 7.47 -9.09 15.51
CA TYR A 75 7.29 -8.85 14.08
C TYR A 75 8.59 -8.42 13.39
N HIS A 76 9.72 -8.99 13.83
CA HIS A 76 11.06 -8.56 13.45
C HIS A 76 11.27 -8.43 11.94
N GLU A 77 10.84 -9.41 11.14
CA GLU A 77 11.03 -9.36 9.67
C GLU A 77 10.35 -8.14 9.03
N GLN A 78 9.10 -7.86 9.39
CA GLN A 78 8.38 -6.71 8.84
C GLN A 78 8.91 -5.39 9.40
N TYR A 79 9.35 -5.39 10.66
CA TYR A 79 9.97 -4.22 11.26
C TYR A 79 11.31 -3.88 10.57
N GLN A 80 12.16 -4.87 10.32
CA GLN A 80 13.42 -4.67 9.58
C GLN A 80 13.17 -4.13 8.17
N ARG A 81 12.19 -4.69 7.44
CA ARG A 81 11.79 -4.16 6.12
C ARG A 81 11.30 -2.72 6.20
N THR A 82 10.54 -2.36 7.24
CA THR A 82 10.13 -0.98 7.49
C THR A 82 11.34 -0.07 7.73
N MET A 83 12.28 -0.48 8.58
CA MET A 83 13.46 0.33 8.91
C MET A 83 14.42 0.49 7.74
N ALA A 84 14.49 -0.51 6.85
CA ALA A 84 15.27 -0.48 5.62
C ALA A 84 14.58 0.26 4.46
N ALA A 85 13.31 0.65 4.62
CA ALA A 85 12.59 1.34 3.57
C ALA A 85 13.14 2.76 3.37
N ASP A 86 13.53 3.06 2.12
CA ASP A 86 14.01 4.38 1.73
C ASP A 86 12.83 5.36 1.58
N LEU A 87 12.94 6.50 2.25
CA LEU A 87 11.93 7.56 2.26
C LEU A 87 12.14 8.62 1.18
N ASP A 88 13.18 8.50 0.36
CA ASP A 88 13.40 9.32 -0.82
C ASP A 88 12.58 8.80 -2.02
N HIS A 89 12.13 7.54 -1.98
CA HIS A 89 11.19 6.98 -2.93
C HIS A 89 9.73 7.28 -2.55
N PRO A 90 8.89 7.76 -3.49
CA PRO A 90 7.48 8.03 -3.22
C PRO A 90 6.68 6.74 -2.95
N LEU A 91 5.51 6.90 -2.35
CA LEU A 91 4.50 5.84 -2.31
C LEU A 91 3.68 5.89 -3.60
N ASP A 92 3.21 4.74 -4.06
CA ASP A 92 2.26 4.70 -5.18
C ASP A 92 0.87 4.53 -4.64
N VAL A 93 -0.03 5.44 -5.04
CA VAL A 93 -1.41 5.44 -4.59
C VAL A 93 -2.35 5.60 -5.78
N VAL A 94 -3.55 5.07 -5.67
CA VAL A 94 -4.65 5.40 -6.57
C VAL A 94 -5.60 6.36 -5.87
N ARG A 95 -6.12 7.34 -6.60
CA ARG A 95 -7.26 8.14 -6.15
C ARG A 95 -8.55 7.42 -6.54
N ARG A 96 -9.36 7.00 -5.56
CA ARG A 96 -10.66 6.38 -5.79
C ARG A 96 -11.70 7.40 -6.26
N THR A 97 -12.81 6.90 -6.81
CA THR A 97 -13.94 7.72 -7.25
C THR A 97 -14.61 8.51 -6.11
N ASP A 98 -14.50 8.01 -4.88
CA ASP A 98 -14.96 8.69 -3.66
C ASP A 98 -13.94 9.68 -3.07
N GLY A 99 -12.81 9.89 -3.77
CA GLY A 99 -11.75 10.82 -3.39
C GLY A 99 -10.71 10.24 -2.42
N ARG A 100 -10.92 9.05 -1.85
CA ARG A 100 -9.93 8.42 -0.96
C ARG A 100 -8.69 8.02 -1.73
N LEU A 101 -7.53 8.14 -1.07
CA LEU A 101 -6.29 7.57 -1.56
C LEU A 101 -6.19 6.12 -1.08
N THR A 102 -5.75 5.22 -1.96
CA THR A 102 -5.46 3.83 -1.62
C THR A 102 -4.03 3.49 -2.01
N VAL A 103 -3.25 2.97 -1.05
CA VAL A 103 -1.85 2.58 -1.31
C VAL A 103 -1.80 1.33 -2.20
N LEU A 104 -1.13 1.46 -3.35
CA LEU A 104 -0.84 0.35 -4.27
C LEU A 104 0.54 -0.26 -4.01
N ASP A 105 1.51 0.56 -3.63
CA ASP A 105 2.84 0.14 -3.19
C ASP A 105 3.42 1.13 -2.16
N GLY A 106 4.20 0.59 -1.21
CA GLY A 106 4.94 1.40 -0.24
C GLY A 106 4.35 1.46 1.18
N VAL A 107 3.57 0.47 1.63
CA VAL A 107 3.07 0.42 3.02
C VAL A 107 4.21 0.44 4.06
N HIS A 108 5.35 -0.22 3.79
CA HIS A 108 6.55 -0.12 4.64
C HIS A 108 7.12 1.30 4.68
N ARG A 109 7.12 2.02 3.56
CA ARG A 109 7.54 3.44 3.48
C ARG A 109 6.58 4.34 4.26
N LEU A 110 5.28 4.06 4.22
CA LEU A 110 4.28 4.79 5.00
C LEU A 110 4.55 4.69 6.51
N LEU A 111 4.70 3.45 7.02
CA LEU A 111 5.00 3.24 8.44
C LEU A 111 6.34 3.86 8.83
N ARG A 112 7.37 3.72 7.99
CA ARG A 112 8.68 4.31 8.22
C ARG A 112 8.61 5.84 8.30
N ALA A 113 7.78 6.48 7.47
CA ALA A 113 7.57 7.93 7.49
C ALA A 113 6.90 8.39 8.80
N GLU A 114 5.89 7.65 9.27
CA GLU A 114 5.24 7.92 10.56
C GLU A 114 6.23 7.78 11.73
N LEU A 115 7.00 6.70 11.79
CA LEU A 115 8.01 6.46 12.82
C LEU A 115 9.12 7.52 12.81
N ALA A 116 9.39 8.14 11.65
CA ALA A 116 10.31 9.27 11.51
C ALA A 116 9.67 10.64 11.86
N GLY A 117 8.41 10.66 12.31
CA GLY A 117 7.69 11.88 12.66
C GLY A 117 7.31 12.76 11.46
N ARG A 118 7.26 12.20 10.24
CA ARG A 118 6.87 12.97 9.05
C ARG A 118 5.37 13.23 9.08
N VAL A 119 4.97 14.47 8.85
CA VAL A 119 3.55 14.87 8.70
C VAL A 119 3.06 14.85 7.25
N VAL A 120 3.99 14.73 6.31
CA VAL A 120 3.76 14.74 4.86
C VAL A 120 4.63 13.68 4.19
N VAL A 121 4.09 13.04 3.15
CA VAL A 121 4.79 12.02 2.37
C VAL A 121 4.73 12.33 0.87
N ALA A 122 5.78 11.94 0.16
CA ALA A 122 5.83 12.02 -1.29
C ALA A 122 5.04 10.84 -1.88
N VAL A 123 4.17 11.12 -2.84
CA VAL A 123 3.33 10.11 -3.50
C VAL A 123 3.27 10.35 -5.00
N ARG A 124 3.12 9.26 -5.76
CA ARG A 124 2.66 9.29 -7.15
C ARG A 124 1.22 8.82 -7.17
N ILE A 125 0.34 9.62 -7.75
CA ILE A 125 -1.10 9.36 -7.75
C ILE A 125 -1.51 8.87 -9.13
N LEU A 126 -1.91 7.60 -9.21
CA LEU A 126 -2.57 7.04 -10.38
C LEU A 126 -4.05 7.50 -10.42
N PRO A 127 -4.51 8.14 -11.49
CA PRO A 127 -5.93 8.44 -11.68
C PRO A 127 -6.76 7.15 -11.80
N TRP A 128 -8.01 7.18 -11.32
CA TRP A 128 -8.88 6.00 -11.32
C TRP A 128 -9.13 5.44 -12.73
N GLU A 129 -9.28 6.35 -13.69
CA GLU A 129 -9.49 6.08 -15.10
C GLU A 129 -8.31 5.38 -15.78
N GLU A 130 -7.12 5.46 -15.20
CA GLU A 130 -5.89 4.85 -15.73
C GLU A 130 -5.56 3.49 -15.12
N LEU A 131 -6.45 2.93 -14.27
CA LEU A 131 -6.23 1.63 -13.62
C LEU A 131 -5.97 0.47 -14.60
N ASP A 132 -6.51 0.54 -15.82
CA ASP A 132 -6.26 -0.46 -16.85
C ASP A 132 -4.80 -0.49 -17.30
N ALA A 133 -4.04 0.60 -17.13
CA ALA A 133 -2.63 0.67 -17.50
C ALA A 133 -1.76 -0.30 -16.67
N ILE A 134 -2.19 -0.65 -15.45
CA ILE A 134 -1.46 -1.54 -14.54
C ILE A 134 -2.14 -2.90 -14.37
N ALA A 135 -3.30 -3.13 -14.97
CA ALA A 135 -4.06 -4.36 -14.78
C ALA A 135 -3.41 -5.55 -15.49
N VAL A 136 -3.29 -6.68 -14.80
CA VAL A 136 -2.86 -7.93 -15.43
C VAL A 136 -4.03 -8.48 -16.25
N GLY A 137 -3.78 -8.70 -17.55
CA GLY A 137 -4.76 -9.24 -18.49
C GLY A 137 -5.12 -10.70 -18.19
N GLY A 138 -6.42 -11.00 -18.24
CA GLY A 138 -6.98 -12.36 -18.13
C GLY A 138 -6.77 -13.19 -19.37
#